data_AF-U2Q305-F1
#
_entry.id   AF-U2Q305-F1
#
_cell.length_a   1.000
_cell.length_b   1.000
_cell.length_c   1.000
_cell.angle_alpha   90.00
_cell.angle_beta   90.00
_cell.angle_gamma   90.00
#
_symmetry.space_group_name_H-M   'P 1'
#
loop_
_entity.id
_entity.type
_entity.pdbx_description
1 polymer ?
#
loop_
_entity_poly.entity_id
_entity_poly.type
_entity_poly.pdbx_seq_one_letter_code
_entity_poly.pdbx_strand_id
1 'polypeptide(L)'
;MSKQWEQIYRPNYISGYNPFIIKNMNKAIEKLVDAINSRKKIVVYGRCDVDGICALSSLILILRYLNGDVEYCIEEASNSEHIIKEEDIKNRIHFLGADLLITVGCTFKSTKELELCESLNIETIVLENIKPKKVYNTIYINPNQIGCSYRYKNLSTSALTFKLMQAIAIYYNMKSINRYLDLIFLGSVYNASEETGENKVFLKEGLTYLKQTDNYGLSSILEYLNIETIEKHNIDSILELLKPKSSSVSKMDTAKIVVELLTTSDKDRAEQIVKYLNFEKKKLSTIN
;
A
#
# COMPACT_ATOMS: atom_id res chain seq x y z
N MET A 1 -9.02 5.75 39.43
CA MET A 1 -9.13 4.82 38.28
C MET A 1 -8.31 5.40 37.14
N SER A 2 -7.03 5.04 37.10
CA SER A 2 -6.04 5.53 36.12
C SER A 2 -6.33 4.93 34.74
N LYS A 3 -6.32 5.78 33.71
CA LYS A 3 -6.61 5.39 32.32
C LYS A 3 -5.50 4.46 31.79
N GLN A 4 -5.90 3.31 31.26
CA GLN A 4 -5.07 2.17 30.82
C GLN A 4 -4.14 2.42 29.61
N TRP A 5 -3.77 3.66 29.27
CA TRP A 5 -2.93 3.96 28.09
C TRP A 5 -1.44 4.21 28.41
N GLU A 6 -1.02 4.18 29.68
CA GLU A 6 0.38 4.46 30.07
C GLU A 6 1.28 3.22 30.23
N GLN A 7 0.79 2.00 29.99
CA GLN A 7 1.59 0.77 30.25
C GLN A 7 1.74 -0.23 29.10
N ILE A 8 1.48 0.15 27.85
CA ILE A 8 1.89 -0.69 26.69
C ILE A 8 3.18 -0.12 26.08
N TYR A 9 4.23 -0.03 26.90
CA TYR A 9 5.61 0.07 26.45
C TYR A 9 6.25 -1.31 26.51
N ARG A 10 5.89 -2.16 25.54
CA ARG A 10 6.76 -3.24 25.05
C ARG A 10 6.63 -3.40 23.54
N PRO A 11 7.22 -2.50 22.74
CA PRO A 11 7.53 -2.80 21.36
C PRO A 11 8.89 -3.50 21.37
N ASN A 12 8.92 -4.82 21.17
CA ASN A 12 10.15 -5.40 20.65
C ASN A 12 10.33 -4.84 19.23
N TYR A 13 11.24 -3.85 19.14
CA TYR A 13 11.71 -3.10 17.97
C TYR A 13 10.58 -2.27 17.31
N ILE A 14 10.33 -0.99 17.61
CA ILE A 14 11.26 0.13 17.57
C ILE A 14 10.72 1.25 18.48
N SER A 15 11.55 1.77 19.40
CA SER A 15 11.17 2.89 20.26
C SER A 15 10.94 4.17 19.45
N GLY A 16 9.75 4.78 19.57
CA GLY A 16 9.46 6.13 19.05
C GLY A 16 8.80 6.21 17.66
N TYR A 17 8.25 5.10 17.15
CA TYR A 17 7.53 5.05 15.87
C TYR A 17 6.08 4.60 16.07
N ASN A 18 5.40 5.16 17.07
CA ASN A 18 4.00 4.82 17.34
C ASN A 18 3.10 5.36 16.20
N PRO A 19 2.36 4.48 15.48
CA PRO A 19 1.50 4.92 14.38
C PRO A 19 0.37 5.84 14.83
N PHE A 20 -0.08 5.75 16.09
CA PHE A 20 -1.14 6.59 16.65
C PHE A 20 -0.72 8.04 16.89
N ILE A 21 0.55 8.39 16.74
CA ILE A 21 1.03 9.78 16.69
C ILE A 21 0.64 10.44 15.36
N ILE A 22 0.45 9.66 14.28
CA ILE A 22 -0.05 10.20 13.02
C ILE A 22 -1.50 10.64 13.23
N LYS A 23 -1.77 11.92 12.93
CA LYS A 23 -3.09 12.51 13.09
C LYS A 23 -4.15 11.69 12.35
N ASN A 24 -5.31 11.54 12.99
CA ASN A 24 -6.47 10.74 12.55
C ASN A 24 -6.26 9.21 12.51
N MET A 25 -5.11 8.67 12.91
CA MET A 25 -4.91 7.21 12.92
C MET A 25 -5.92 6.48 13.80
N ASN A 26 -6.26 7.00 14.99
CA ASN A 26 -7.31 6.40 15.85
C ASN A 26 -8.67 6.29 15.14
N LYS A 27 -9.11 7.39 14.50
CA LYS A 27 -10.37 7.42 13.74
C LYS A 27 -10.36 6.44 12.57
N ALA A 28 -9.23 6.32 11.88
CA ALA A 28 -9.06 5.36 10.80
C ALA A 28 -9.22 3.92 11.29
N ILE A 29 -8.60 3.58 12.42
CA ILE A 29 -8.75 2.26 13.03
C ILE A 29 -10.19 2.00 13.47
N GLU A 30 -10.86 2.95 14.12
CA GLU A 30 -12.27 2.81 14.51
C GLU A 30 -13.16 2.47 13.31
N LYS A 31 -13.03 3.20 12.18
CA LYS A 31 -13.79 2.94 10.96
C LYS A 31 -13.44 1.63 10.28
N LEU A 32 -12.15 1.33 10.19
CA LEU A 32 -11.67 0.12 9.53
C LEU A 32 -12.08 -1.13 10.31
N VAL A 33 -12.02 -1.09 11.64
CA VAL A 33 -12.48 -2.17 12.51
C VAL A 33 -13.99 -2.37 12.39
N ASP A 34 -14.77 -1.29 12.41
CA ASP A 34 -16.22 -1.37 12.17
C ASP A 34 -16.52 -2.03 10.82
N ALA A 35 -15.81 -1.63 9.76
CA ALA A 35 -16.00 -2.21 8.44
C ALA A 35 -15.68 -3.71 8.38
N ILE A 36 -14.56 -4.14 8.98
CA ILE A 36 -14.19 -5.56 9.05
C ILE A 36 -15.23 -6.36 9.84
N ASN A 37 -15.56 -5.91 11.05
CA ASN A 37 -16.44 -6.66 11.96
C ASN A 37 -17.89 -6.72 11.46
N SER A 38 -18.35 -5.66 10.81
CA SER A 38 -19.69 -5.56 10.22
C SER A 38 -19.77 -6.13 8.81
N ARG A 39 -18.70 -6.75 8.28
CA ARG A 39 -18.62 -7.30 6.92
C ARG A 39 -18.99 -6.30 5.83
N LYS A 40 -18.70 -5.02 6.06
CA LYS A 40 -18.83 -3.96 5.07
C LYS A 40 -17.83 -4.21 3.94
N LYS A 41 -18.22 -3.89 2.71
CA LYS A 41 -17.32 -3.97 1.55
C LYS A 41 -16.28 -2.86 1.63
N ILE A 42 -15.02 -3.25 1.71
CA ILE A 42 -13.87 -2.34 1.67
C ILE A 42 -13.30 -2.33 0.25
N VAL A 43 -13.19 -1.15 -0.34
CA VAL A 43 -12.48 -0.96 -1.61
C VAL A 43 -11.20 -0.18 -1.34
N VAL A 44 -10.05 -0.78 -1.68
CA VAL A 44 -8.74 -0.11 -1.60
C VAL A 44 -8.41 0.47 -2.97
N TYR A 45 -8.19 1.79 -3.06
CA TYR A 45 -7.83 2.49 -4.31
C TYR A 45 -6.37 2.93 -4.26
N GLY A 46 -5.53 2.41 -5.15
CA GLY A 46 -4.08 2.67 -5.13
C GLY A 46 -3.49 3.16 -6.44
N ARG A 47 -2.26 3.68 -6.35
CA ARG A 47 -1.47 4.13 -7.51
C ARG A 47 -0.99 2.97 -8.37
N CYS A 48 -0.72 3.28 -9.63
CA CYS A 48 -0.27 2.33 -10.65
C CYS A 48 1.26 2.25 -10.79
N ASP A 49 2.03 2.63 -9.76
CA ASP A 49 3.48 2.45 -9.70
C ASP A 49 3.89 1.47 -8.61
N VAL A 50 5.17 1.12 -8.54
CA VAL A 50 5.64 0.05 -7.65
C VAL A 50 5.39 0.39 -6.17
N ASP A 51 5.59 1.65 -5.75
CA ASP A 51 5.31 2.07 -4.36
C ASP A 51 3.83 1.91 -4.02
N GLY A 52 2.93 2.38 -4.90
CA GLY A 52 1.49 2.21 -4.76
C GLY A 52 1.02 0.77 -4.78
N ILE A 53 1.57 -0.05 -5.69
CA ILE A 53 1.24 -1.47 -5.83
C ILE A 53 1.69 -2.26 -4.60
N CYS A 54 2.89 -2.02 -4.09
CA CYS A 54 3.36 -2.66 -2.86
C CYS A 54 2.51 -2.24 -1.65
N ALA A 55 2.15 -0.96 -1.56
CA ALA A 55 1.28 -0.45 -0.51
C ALA A 55 -0.13 -1.08 -0.58
N LEU A 56 -0.76 -1.08 -1.75
CA LEU A 56 -2.07 -1.67 -1.97
C LEU A 56 -2.05 -3.18 -1.70
N SER A 57 -1.06 -3.91 -2.24
CA SER A 57 -0.93 -5.37 -2.06
C SER A 57 -0.77 -5.76 -0.59
N SER A 58 0.10 -5.06 0.15
CA SER A 58 0.30 -5.32 1.57
C SER A 58 -0.94 -5.02 2.42
N LEU A 59 -1.67 -3.94 2.10
CA LEU A 59 -2.92 -3.61 2.79
C LEU A 59 -4.04 -4.63 2.51
N ILE A 60 -4.25 -5.04 1.25
CA ILE A 60 -5.30 -6.03 0.95
C ILE A 60 -4.98 -7.39 1.57
N LEU A 61 -3.70 -7.79 1.64
CA LEU A 61 -3.30 -9.04 2.30
C LEU A 61 -3.64 -9.04 3.79
N ILE A 62 -3.33 -7.96 4.52
CA ILE A 62 -3.64 -7.91 5.95
C ILE A 62 -5.16 -7.83 6.21
N LEU A 63 -5.91 -7.09 5.38
CA LEU A 63 -7.36 -6.99 5.52
C LEU A 63 -8.05 -8.32 5.24
N ARG A 64 -7.63 -9.04 4.19
CA ARG A 64 -8.12 -10.38 3.87
C ARG A 64 -7.74 -11.40 4.94
N TYR A 65 -6.55 -11.29 5.52
CA TYR A 65 -6.14 -12.12 6.67
C TYR A 65 -7.08 -11.94 7.88
N LEU A 66 -7.61 -10.72 8.07
CA LEU A 66 -8.61 -10.41 9.09
C LEU A 66 -10.06 -10.73 8.66
N ASN A 67 -10.22 -11.45 7.53
CA ASN A 67 -11.51 -11.78 6.92
C ASN A 67 -12.35 -10.56 6.49
N GLY A 68 -11.72 -9.41 6.21
CA GLY A 68 -12.40 -8.29 5.59
C GLY A 68 -12.90 -8.63 4.18
N ASP A 69 -14.06 -8.13 3.80
CA ASP A 69 -14.57 -8.23 2.43
C ASP A 69 -13.91 -7.14 1.57
N VAL A 70 -12.82 -7.49 0.89
CA VAL A 70 -11.91 -6.51 0.28
C VAL A 70 -11.77 -6.70 -1.22
N GLU A 71 -12.15 -5.65 -1.93
CA GLU A 71 -11.86 -5.43 -3.35
C GLU A 71 -10.86 -4.28 -3.52
N TYR A 72 -10.32 -4.14 -4.72
CA TYR A 72 -9.38 -3.06 -5.01
C TYR A 72 -9.57 -2.45 -6.39
N CYS A 73 -9.19 -1.18 -6.49
CA CYS A 73 -9.10 -0.42 -7.72
C CYS A 73 -7.68 0.14 -7.85
N ILE A 74 -7.20 0.25 -9.08
CA ILE A 74 -5.94 0.91 -9.39
C ILE A 74 -6.25 2.12 -10.26
N GLU A 75 -5.59 3.24 -9.98
CA GLU A 75 -5.76 4.44 -10.79
C GLU A 75 -5.47 4.15 -12.28
N GLU A 76 -6.31 4.71 -13.13
CA GLU A 76 -6.03 4.71 -14.56
C GLU A 76 -5.04 5.85 -14.84
N ALA A 77 -3.87 5.49 -15.37
CA ALA A 77 -2.69 6.33 -15.56
C ALA A 77 -3.03 7.83 -15.69
N SER A 78 -2.95 8.55 -14.58
CA SER A 78 -3.23 9.97 -14.55
C SER A 78 -1.94 10.72 -14.22
N ASN A 79 -1.88 11.95 -14.74
CA ASN A 79 -1.06 13.07 -14.27
C ASN A 79 -0.44 12.93 -12.86
N SER A 80 0.71 13.58 -12.67
CA SER A 80 1.59 13.50 -11.47
C SER A 80 0.94 13.73 -10.09
N GLU A 81 -0.33 14.09 -10.04
CA GLU A 81 -1.08 14.38 -8.82
C GLU A 81 -1.87 13.18 -8.27
N HIS A 82 -1.95 12.04 -8.97
CA HIS A 82 -2.60 10.79 -8.48
C HIS A 82 -4.02 11.02 -7.93
N ILE A 83 -4.89 11.55 -8.80
CA ILE A 83 -6.21 12.05 -8.42
C ILE A 83 -7.29 11.02 -8.71
N ILE A 84 -8.17 10.81 -7.74
CA ILE A 84 -9.41 10.04 -7.91
C ILE A 84 -10.45 10.90 -8.62
N LYS A 85 -11.01 10.39 -9.72
CA LYS A 85 -12.04 11.09 -10.51
C LYS A 85 -13.44 10.64 -10.08
N GLU A 86 -14.43 11.49 -10.32
CA GLU A 86 -15.85 11.13 -10.12
C GLU A 86 -16.25 9.85 -10.86
N GLU A 87 -15.66 9.63 -12.04
CA GLU A 87 -15.93 8.44 -12.85
C GLU A 87 -15.43 7.16 -12.16
N ASP A 88 -14.24 7.19 -11.55
CA ASP A 88 -13.74 6.05 -10.77
C ASP A 88 -14.66 5.76 -9.57
N ILE A 89 -15.18 6.81 -8.92
CA ILE A 89 -16.10 6.68 -7.80
C ILE A 89 -17.41 6.01 -8.25
N LYS A 90 -18.03 6.49 -9.33
CA LYS A 90 -19.32 5.99 -9.80
C LYS A 90 -19.22 4.62 -10.47
N ASN A 91 -18.29 4.46 -11.40
CA ASN A 91 -18.27 3.32 -12.32
C ASN A 91 -17.46 2.13 -11.80
N ARG A 92 -16.61 2.33 -10.79
CA ARG A 92 -15.71 1.29 -10.29
C ARG A 92 -15.91 1.07 -8.79
N ILE A 93 -15.72 2.10 -7.98
CA ILE A 93 -15.78 1.98 -6.52
C ILE A 93 -17.22 1.67 -6.06
N HIS A 94 -18.19 2.47 -6.49
CA HIS A 94 -19.60 2.25 -6.15
C HIS A 94 -20.15 0.98 -6.82
N PHE A 95 -19.73 0.68 -8.05
CA PHE A 95 -20.10 -0.56 -8.74
C PHE A 95 -19.68 -1.83 -7.97
N LEU A 96 -18.52 -1.80 -7.31
CA LEU A 96 -18.06 -2.88 -6.42
C LEU A 96 -18.84 -2.96 -5.10
N GLY A 97 -19.79 -2.04 -4.85
CA GLY A 97 -20.60 -1.99 -3.65
C GLY A 97 -19.86 -1.45 -2.42
N ALA A 98 -18.88 -0.56 -2.61
CA ALA A 98 -18.06 -0.05 -1.51
C ALA A 98 -18.90 0.61 -0.40
N ASP A 99 -18.72 0.16 0.83
CA ASP A 99 -19.17 0.87 2.04
C ASP A 99 -18.04 1.75 2.61
N LEU A 100 -16.79 1.27 2.49
CA LEU A 100 -15.58 1.98 2.92
C LEU A 100 -14.57 2.03 1.77
N LEU A 101 -14.19 3.24 1.37
CA LEU A 101 -13.10 3.50 0.43
C LEU A 101 -11.83 3.89 1.20
N ILE A 102 -10.75 3.13 0.99
CA ILE A 102 -9.42 3.44 1.50
C ILE A 102 -8.52 3.82 0.33
N THR A 103 -8.07 5.07 0.26
CA THR A 103 -7.14 5.50 -0.79
C THR A 103 -5.71 5.35 -0.30
N VAL A 104 -4.81 4.91 -1.18
CA VAL A 104 -3.40 4.63 -0.88
C VAL A 104 -2.50 5.31 -1.90
N GLY A 105 -1.94 6.45 -1.49
CA GLY A 105 -1.11 7.30 -2.34
C GLY A 105 -1.89 8.16 -3.33
N CYS A 106 -3.21 8.01 -3.40
CA CYS A 106 -4.11 8.82 -4.21
C CYS A 106 -4.92 9.78 -3.35
N THR A 107 -5.32 10.92 -3.93
CA THR A 107 -6.09 11.95 -3.25
C THR A 107 -7.28 12.44 -4.08
N PHE A 108 -8.14 13.23 -3.47
CA PHE A 108 -9.29 13.84 -4.15
C PHE A 108 -8.91 15.21 -4.73
N LYS A 109 -9.38 15.51 -5.94
CA LYS A 109 -9.15 16.80 -6.60
C LYS A 109 -9.75 17.96 -5.81
N SER A 110 -10.96 17.75 -5.30
CA SER A 110 -11.75 18.75 -4.60
C SER A 110 -12.63 18.10 -3.52
N THR A 111 -13.45 18.91 -2.85
CA THR A 111 -14.44 18.38 -1.90
C THR A 111 -15.61 17.70 -2.61
N LYS A 112 -15.85 18.00 -3.90
CA LYS A 112 -16.96 17.43 -4.67
C LYS A 112 -16.90 15.91 -4.75
N GLU A 113 -15.70 15.35 -4.92
CA GLU A 113 -15.53 13.90 -4.96
C GLU A 113 -15.78 13.25 -3.58
N LEU A 114 -15.49 13.95 -2.48
CA LEU A 114 -15.84 13.50 -1.13
C LEU A 114 -17.35 13.59 -0.87
N GLU A 115 -17.98 14.69 -1.27
CA GLU A 115 -19.42 14.89 -1.21
C GLU A 115 -20.16 13.82 -2.05
N LEU A 116 -19.60 13.42 -3.19
CA LEU A 116 -20.11 12.33 -4.00
C LEU A 116 -20.02 10.99 -3.25
N CYS A 117 -18.89 10.65 -2.63
CA CYS A 117 -18.79 9.46 -1.79
C CYS A 117 -19.84 9.47 -0.68
N GLU A 118 -20.01 10.60 0.02
CA GLU A 118 -21.01 10.75 1.08
C GLU A 118 -22.45 10.56 0.56
N SER A 119 -22.77 11.15 -0.61
CA SER A 119 -24.08 10.97 -1.26
C SER A 119 -24.38 9.52 -1.67
N LEU A 120 -23.34 8.71 -1.85
CA LEU A 120 -23.42 7.29 -2.19
C LEU A 120 -23.29 6.39 -0.94
N ASN A 121 -23.27 6.97 0.26
CA ASN A 121 -23.04 6.30 1.55
C ASN A 121 -21.69 5.57 1.65
N ILE A 122 -20.66 6.08 0.97
CA ILE A 122 -19.30 5.53 0.98
C ILE A 122 -18.44 6.31 1.99
N GLU A 123 -18.07 5.65 3.09
CA GLU A 123 -17.14 6.20 4.06
C GLU A 123 -15.73 6.28 3.45
N THR A 124 -14.91 7.25 3.86
CA THR A 124 -13.58 7.46 3.24
C THR A 124 -12.45 7.53 4.27
N ILE A 125 -11.34 6.85 3.97
CA ILE A 125 -10.05 7.00 4.62
C ILE A 125 -9.02 7.28 3.53
N VAL A 126 -8.24 8.33 3.69
CA VAL A 126 -7.27 8.78 2.67
C VAL A 126 -5.86 8.71 3.23
N LEU A 127 -5.00 7.87 2.64
CA LEU A 127 -3.58 7.77 2.97
C LEU A 127 -2.78 8.47 1.87
N GLU A 128 -2.12 9.56 2.24
CA GLU A 128 -1.31 10.36 1.32
C GLU A 128 -0.04 10.82 2.02
N ASN A 129 1.07 10.88 1.28
CA ASN A 129 2.39 11.23 1.84
C ASN A 129 2.97 12.53 1.28
N ILE A 130 2.27 13.24 0.39
CA ILE A 130 2.71 14.55 -0.13
C ILE A 130 2.22 15.70 0.76
N LYS A 131 2.75 16.91 0.55
CA LYS A 131 2.27 18.10 1.28
C LYS A 131 0.83 18.42 0.87
N PRO A 132 -0.15 18.46 1.80
CA PRO A 132 -1.53 18.72 1.43
C PRO A 132 -1.69 20.12 0.86
N LYS A 133 -2.37 20.22 -0.29
CA LYS A 133 -2.73 21.51 -0.90
C LYS A 133 -4.03 22.06 -0.33
N LYS A 134 -4.83 21.22 0.33
CA LYS A 134 -6.18 21.51 0.85
C LYS A 134 -6.42 20.75 2.15
N VAL A 135 -7.42 21.19 2.91
CA VAL A 135 -7.92 20.45 4.08
C VAL A 135 -9.15 19.67 3.62
N TYR A 136 -9.12 18.35 3.80
CA TYR A 136 -10.24 17.47 3.50
C TYR A 136 -11.06 17.23 4.76
N ASN A 137 -12.39 17.26 4.64
CA ASN A 137 -13.30 16.88 5.72
C ASN A 137 -13.53 15.36 5.75
N THR A 138 -12.44 14.60 5.78
CA THR A 138 -12.44 13.12 5.83
C THR A 138 -11.35 12.64 6.78
N ILE A 139 -11.29 11.33 7.05
CA ILE A 139 -10.20 10.70 7.78
C ILE A 139 -8.96 10.72 6.89
N TYR A 140 -8.17 11.78 7.05
CA TYR A 140 -6.95 11.99 6.30
C TYR A 140 -5.73 11.59 7.12
N ILE A 141 -5.03 10.55 6.68
CA ILE A 141 -3.78 10.04 7.25
C ILE A 141 -2.64 10.56 6.37
N ASN A 142 -1.96 11.58 6.86
CA ASN A 142 -0.80 12.16 6.20
C ASN A 142 0.13 12.76 7.26
N PRO A 143 1.42 12.36 7.34
CA PRO A 143 2.39 12.97 8.25
C PRO A 143 2.58 14.47 8.02
N ASN A 144 2.42 14.97 6.80
CA ASN A 144 2.61 16.36 6.39
C ASN A 144 1.40 17.27 6.62
N GLN A 145 0.27 16.73 7.11
CA GLN A 145 -0.91 17.57 7.37
C GLN A 145 -0.73 18.50 8.58
N ILE A 146 -1.44 19.62 8.54
CA ILE A 146 -1.44 20.62 9.61
C ILE A 146 -1.87 19.98 10.94
N GLY A 147 -1.06 20.21 11.98
CA GLY A 147 -1.30 19.69 13.32
C GLY A 147 -0.92 18.21 13.52
N CYS A 148 -0.24 17.56 12.57
CA CYS A 148 0.32 16.23 12.78
C CYS A 148 1.71 16.31 13.42
N SER A 149 1.86 15.75 14.62
CA SER A 149 3.10 15.75 15.40
C SER A 149 4.09 14.65 15.00
N TYR A 150 3.74 13.79 14.03
CA TYR A 150 4.60 12.70 13.60
C TYR A 150 5.91 13.22 13.00
N ARG A 151 7.07 12.85 13.56
CA ARG A 151 8.35 13.44 13.18
C ARG A 151 8.88 13.02 11.81
N TYR A 152 8.51 11.83 11.32
CA TYR A 152 9.00 11.31 10.03
C TYR A 152 8.02 11.67 8.92
N LYS A 153 8.35 12.75 8.21
CA LYS A 153 7.49 13.37 7.19
C LYS A 153 7.63 12.76 5.80
N ASN A 154 8.79 12.17 5.51
CA ASN A 154 9.18 11.69 4.18
C ASN A 154 9.02 10.16 4.05
N LEU A 155 7.88 9.61 4.49
CA LEU A 155 7.56 8.20 4.29
C LEU A 155 7.13 7.96 2.84
N SER A 156 7.51 6.84 2.24
CA SER A 156 6.90 6.36 0.99
C SER A 156 5.42 6.00 1.23
N THR A 157 4.65 5.81 0.15
CA THR A 157 3.25 5.36 0.25
C THR A 157 3.17 4.01 0.96
N SER A 158 4.05 3.09 0.59
CA SER A 158 4.23 1.79 1.23
C SER A 158 4.56 1.92 2.73
N ALA A 159 5.53 2.76 3.10
CA ALA A 159 5.91 2.97 4.49
C ALA A 159 4.75 3.58 5.31
N LEU A 160 4.04 4.58 4.77
CA LEU A 160 2.87 5.15 5.43
C LEU A 160 1.73 4.11 5.58
N THR A 161 1.53 3.28 4.57
CA THR A 161 0.56 2.18 4.61
C THR A 161 0.93 1.18 5.69
N PHE A 162 2.22 0.85 5.84
CA PHE A 162 2.69 0.03 6.93
C PHE A 162 2.40 0.63 8.31
N LYS A 163 2.37 1.97 8.46
CA LYS A 163 1.93 2.61 9.71
C LYS A 163 0.47 2.31 10.03
N LEU A 164 -0.42 2.34 9.02
CA LEU A 164 -1.80 1.91 9.20
C LEU A 164 -1.86 0.42 9.56
N MET A 165 -1.12 -0.44 8.85
CA MET A 165 -1.04 -1.87 9.15
C MET A 165 -0.54 -2.14 10.57
N GLN A 166 0.41 -1.34 11.06
CA GLN A 166 0.92 -1.42 12.42
C GLN A 166 -0.15 -1.04 13.44
N ALA A 167 -0.95 -0.01 13.18
CA ALA A 167 -2.06 0.36 14.03
C ALA A 167 -3.17 -0.73 14.06
N ILE A 168 -3.46 -1.35 12.90
CA ILE A 168 -4.35 -2.53 12.80
C ILE A 168 -3.79 -3.67 13.65
N ALA A 169 -2.50 -3.97 13.52
CA ALA A 169 -1.85 -5.04 14.26
C ALA A 169 -1.89 -4.83 15.77
N ILE A 170 -1.68 -3.60 16.24
CA ILE A 170 -1.78 -3.26 17.65
C ILE A 170 -3.22 -3.49 18.14
N TYR A 171 -4.22 -3.06 17.37
CA TYR A 171 -5.64 -3.24 17.73
C TYR A 171 -6.02 -4.72 17.84
N TYR A 172 -5.65 -5.54 16.86
CA TYR A 172 -5.95 -6.98 16.82
C TYR A 172 -4.90 -7.86 17.54
N ASN A 173 -3.91 -7.27 18.21
CA ASN A 173 -2.80 -7.96 18.87
C ASN A 173 -2.05 -8.97 17.96
N MET A 174 -1.83 -8.58 16.71
CA MET A 174 -1.13 -9.39 15.70
C MET A 174 0.39 -9.33 15.89
N LYS A 175 1.07 -10.47 15.74
CA LYS A 175 2.53 -10.58 15.97
C LYS A 175 3.38 -10.58 14.70
N SER A 176 2.79 -10.81 13.53
CA SER A 176 3.53 -11.21 12.31
C SER A 176 3.43 -10.22 11.14
N ILE A 177 3.10 -8.95 11.39
CA ILE A 177 3.03 -7.94 10.31
C ILE A 177 4.36 -7.68 9.62
N ASN A 178 5.49 -7.98 10.28
CA ASN A 178 6.80 -7.76 9.71
C ASN A 178 7.05 -8.58 8.45
N ARG A 179 6.28 -9.65 8.20
CA ARG A 179 6.36 -10.43 6.96
C ARG A 179 6.13 -9.61 5.70
N TYR A 180 5.41 -8.49 5.80
CA TYR A 180 5.15 -7.60 4.66
C TYR A 180 6.27 -6.58 4.42
N LEU A 181 7.33 -6.56 5.23
CA LEU A 181 8.41 -5.58 5.13
C LEU A 181 9.21 -5.71 3.83
N ASP A 182 9.18 -6.85 3.17
CA ASP A 182 9.74 -7.03 1.83
C ASP A 182 9.02 -6.17 0.77
N LEU A 183 7.69 -6.13 0.79
CA LEU A 183 6.88 -5.24 -0.05
C LEU A 183 7.13 -3.77 0.32
N ILE A 184 7.20 -3.47 1.62
CA ILE A 184 7.46 -2.10 2.08
C ILE A 184 8.84 -1.63 1.62
N PHE A 185 9.85 -2.50 1.71
CA PHE A 185 11.18 -2.25 1.22
C PHE A 185 11.20 -1.90 -0.27
N LEU A 186 10.59 -2.73 -1.11
CA LEU A 186 10.58 -2.50 -2.55
C LEU A 186 9.89 -1.18 -2.92
N GLY A 187 8.77 -0.87 -2.25
CA GLY A 187 8.09 0.42 -2.43
C GLY A 187 8.92 1.61 -1.97
N SER A 188 9.58 1.53 -0.81
CA SER A 188 10.48 2.57 -0.30
C SER A 188 11.72 2.78 -1.17
N VAL A 189 12.32 1.72 -1.70
CA VAL A 189 13.47 1.82 -2.61
C VAL A 189 13.03 2.45 -3.94
N TYR A 190 11.90 2.03 -4.50
CA TYR A 190 11.35 2.64 -5.72
C TYR A 190 11.07 4.13 -5.56
N ASN A 191 10.55 4.55 -4.40
CA ASN A 191 10.30 5.94 -4.06
C ASN A 191 11.59 6.72 -3.72
N ALA A 192 12.77 6.10 -3.79
CA ALA A 192 14.05 6.69 -3.42
C ALA A 192 14.05 7.31 -2.01
N SER A 193 13.40 6.64 -1.05
CA SER A 193 13.32 7.09 0.33
C SER A 193 14.72 7.25 0.95
N GLU A 194 14.96 8.39 1.60
CA GLU A 194 16.22 8.65 2.29
C GLU A 194 16.44 7.66 3.44
N GLU A 195 17.67 7.16 3.61
CA GLU A 195 18.04 6.21 4.67
C GLU A 195 18.22 6.91 6.03
N THR A 196 17.22 7.65 6.47
CA THR A 196 17.18 8.37 7.73
C THR A 196 15.96 7.98 8.54
N GLY A 197 16.04 8.15 9.87
CA GLY A 197 14.86 8.02 10.72
C GLY A 197 14.17 6.65 10.64
N GLU A 198 12.88 6.64 10.32
CA GLU A 198 12.10 5.39 10.16
C GLU A 198 12.40 4.66 8.87
N ASN A 199 12.63 5.41 7.79
CA ASN A 199 12.94 4.83 6.49
C ASN A 199 14.16 3.92 6.56
N LYS A 200 15.18 4.29 7.36
CA LYS A 200 16.33 3.41 7.63
C LYS A 200 15.92 2.03 8.16
N VAL A 201 14.90 1.97 9.01
CA VAL A 201 14.39 0.69 9.54
C VAL A 201 13.71 -0.10 8.43
N PHE A 202 12.81 0.52 7.66
CA PHE A 202 12.15 -0.15 6.52
C PHE A 202 13.16 -0.67 5.49
N LEU A 203 14.18 0.13 5.19
CA LEU A 203 15.23 -0.22 4.24
C LEU A 203 16.12 -1.36 4.75
N LYS A 204 16.54 -1.31 6.02
CA LYS A 204 17.42 -2.33 6.59
C LYS A 204 16.70 -3.64 6.87
N GLU A 205 15.59 -3.58 7.61
CA GLU A 205 14.85 -4.78 8.01
C GLU A 205 14.14 -5.41 6.82
N GLY A 206 13.55 -4.60 5.95
CA GLY A 206 12.85 -5.12 4.78
C GLY A 206 13.77 -5.80 3.76
N LEU A 207 15.04 -5.40 3.64
CA LEU A 207 16.04 -6.18 2.89
C LEU A 207 16.25 -7.57 3.51
N THR A 208 16.29 -7.67 4.84
CA THR A 208 16.38 -8.96 5.53
C THR A 208 15.16 -9.82 5.23
N TYR A 209 13.95 -9.26 5.23
CA TYR A 209 12.74 -9.99 4.88
C TYR A 209 12.70 -10.39 3.39
N LEU A 210 13.17 -9.54 2.48
CA LEU A 210 13.23 -9.87 1.06
C LEU A 210 14.13 -11.09 0.79
N LYS A 211 15.27 -11.20 1.50
CA LYS A 211 16.20 -12.36 1.39
C LYS A 211 15.58 -13.69 1.80
N GLN A 212 14.55 -13.66 2.64
CA GLN A 212 13.86 -14.84 3.17
C GLN A 212 12.35 -14.74 2.92
N THR A 213 11.96 -14.09 1.81
CA THR A 213 10.56 -13.78 1.54
C THR A 213 9.72 -15.05 1.45
N ASP A 214 8.55 -15.02 2.07
CA ASP A 214 7.51 -16.04 1.97
C ASP A 214 6.41 -15.64 0.97
N ASN A 215 6.60 -14.52 0.25
CA ASN A 215 5.72 -14.07 -0.81
C ASN A 215 6.02 -14.84 -2.09
N TYR A 216 5.10 -15.70 -2.54
CA TYR A 216 5.30 -16.51 -3.74
C TYR A 216 5.64 -15.71 -4.99
N GLY A 217 5.11 -14.50 -5.13
CA GLY A 217 5.46 -13.60 -6.22
C GLY A 217 6.91 -13.17 -6.20
N LEU A 218 7.40 -12.71 -5.04
CA LEU A 218 8.79 -12.31 -4.87
C LEU A 218 9.74 -13.51 -4.97
N SER A 219 9.41 -14.65 -4.35
CA SER A 219 10.19 -15.88 -4.48
C SER A 219 10.31 -16.31 -5.95
N SER A 220 9.22 -16.25 -6.72
CA SER A 220 9.22 -16.58 -8.15
C SER A 220 10.07 -15.61 -8.97
N ILE A 221 10.12 -14.32 -8.61
CA ILE A 221 11.03 -13.35 -9.24
C ILE A 221 12.49 -13.72 -8.96
N LEU A 222 12.83 -14.02 -7.71
CA LEU A 222 14.21 -14.37 -7.30
C LEU A 222 14.67 -15.64 -8.03
N GLU A 223 13.82 -16.67 -8.07
CA GLU A 223 14.07 -17.91 -8.82
C GLU A 223 14.25 -17.62 -10.32
N TYR A 224 13.36 -16.83 -10.94
CA TYR A 224 13.44 -16.50 -12.36
C TYR A 224 14.73 -15.75 -12.75
N LEU A 225 15.18 -14.86 -11.88
CA LEU A 225 16.39 -14.06 -12.09
C LEU A 225 17.68 -14.80 -11.65
N ASN A 226 17.57 -16.04 -11.13
CA ASN A 226 18.67 -16.81 -10.55
C ASN A 226 19.43 -16.04 -9.44
N ILE A 227 18.69 -15.36 -8.55
CA ILE A 227 19.27 -14.58 -7.45
C ILE A 227 19.35 -15.44 -6.19
N GLU A 228 20.55 -15.90 -5.86
CA GLU A 228 20.82 -16.63 -4.59
C GLU A 228 21.20 -15.68 -3.45
N THR A 229 21.91 -14.59 -3.77
CA THR A 229 22.30 -13.55 -2.81
C THR A 229 21.84 -12.20 -3.33
N ILE A 230 21.09 -11.46 -2.51
CA ILE A 230 20.56 -10.15 -2.90
C ILE A 230 21.60 -9.05 -2.69
N GLU A 231 22.07 -8.50 -3.80
CA GLU A 231 22.86 -7.28 -3.90
C GLU A 231 22.05 -6.12 -4.50
N LYS A 232 22.66 -4.94 -4.57
CA LYS A 232 21.97 -3.73 -5.06
C LYS A 232 21.43 -3.86 -6.48
N HIS A 233 22.23 -4.40 -7.41
CA HIS A 233 21.84 -4.56 -8.82
C HIS A 233 20.68 -5.56 -9.00
N ASN A 234 20.50 -6.49 -8.06
CA ASN A 234 19.37 -7.42 -8.06
C ASN A 234 18.07 -6.69 -7.73
N ILE A 235 18.08 -5.71 -6.80
CA ILE A 235 16.91 -4.92 -6.44
C ILE A 235 16.40 -4.14 -7.66
N ASP A 236 17.29 -3.53 -8.43
CA ASP A 236 16.91 -2.81 -9.65
C ASP A 236 16.21 -3.74 -10.66
N SER A 237 16.68 -5.00 -10.78
CA SER A 237 16.07 -6.01 -11.66
C SER A 237 14.68 -6.45 -11.18
N ILE A 238 14.51 -6.60 -9.87
CA ILE A 238 13.22 -6.91 -9.24
C ILE A 238 12.23 -5.76 -9.46
N LEU A 239 12.65 -4.53 -9.14
CA LEU A 239 11.82 -3.32 -9.31
C LEU A 239 11.44 -3.11 -10.77
N GLU A 240 12.38 -3.38 -11.69
CA GLU A 240 12.08 -3.35 -13.10
C GLU A 240 10.94 -4.32 -13.37
N LEU A 241 11.04 -5.61 -13.02
CA LEU A 241 9.95 -6.59 -13.24
C LEU A 241 8.59 -6.14 -12.70
N LEU A 242 8.54 -5.50 -11.53
CA LEU A 242 7.31 -5.01 -10.90
C LEU A 242 6.76 -3.72 -11.53
N LYS A 243 7.58 -2.97 -12.27
CA LYS A 243 7.19 -1.68 -12.85
C LYS A 243 6.14 -1.84 -13.95
N PRO A 244 4.93 -1.29 -13.79
CA PRO A 244 3.91 -1.38 -14.83
C PRO A 244 4.32 -0.60 -16.08
N LYS A 245 4.15 -1.22 -17.24
CA LYS A 245 4.47 -0.63 -18.54
C LYS A 245 3.26 0.05 -19.17
N SER A 246 3.54 0.96 -20.12
CA SER A 246 2.56 1.68 -20.92
C SER A 246 2.38 1.07 -22.33
N SER A 247 2.44 -0.27 -22.47
CA SER A 247 2.38 -0.94 -23.77
C SER A 247 0.94 -1.07 -24.30
N SER A 248 0.69 -1.96 -25.28
CA SER A 248 -0.64 -2.21 -25.89
C SER A 248 -1.73 -2.59 -24.88
N VAL A 249 -1.34 -3.00 -23.67
CA VAL A 249 -2.19 -3.22 -22.51
C VAL A 249 -2.07 -1.99 -21.60
N SER A 250 -3.19 -1.48 -21.07
CA SER A 250 -3.15 -0.27 -20.25
C SER A 250 -2.19 -0.44 -19.05
N LYS A 251 -1.54 0.65 -18.62
CA LYS A 251 -0.67 0.65 -17.43
C LYS A 251 -1.38 0.11 -16.19
N MET A 252 -2.67 0.41 -16.07
CA MET A 252 -3.54 -0.09 -15.02
C MET A 252 -3.66 -1.61 -15.06
N ASP A 253 -3.83 -2.23 -16.24
CA ASP A 253 -3.98 -3.68 -16.33
C ASP A 253 -2.67 -4.41 -16.01
N THR A 254 -1.53 -3.86 -16.44
CA THR A 254 -0.23 -4.39 -16.00
C THR A 254 -0.09 -4.27 -14.47
N ALA A 255 -0.50 -3.16 -13.88
CA ALA A 255 -0.48 -2.98 -12.43
C ALA A 255 -1.37 -4.01 -11.70
N LYS A 256 -2.55 -4.36 -12.24
CA LYS A 256 -3.41 -5.41 -11.68
C LYS A 256 -2.71 -6.77 -11.68
N ILE A 257 -1.99 -7.09 -12.76
CA ILE A 257 -1.21 -8.34 -12.87
C ILE A 257 -0.10 -8.37 -11.81
N VAL A 258 0.57 -7.24 -11.56
CA VAL A 258 1.60 -7.16 -10.50
C VAL A 258 0.96 -7.27 -9.11
N VAL A 259 -0.21 -6.69 -8.87
CA VAL A 259 -0.95 -6.91 -7.60
C VAL A 259 -1.30 -8.39 -7.43
N GLU A 260 -1.77 -9.06 -8.47
CA GLU A 260 -2.05 -10.50 -8.44
C GLU A 260 -0.77 -11.29 -8.10
N LEU A 261 0.36 -10.97 -8.74
CA LEU A 261 1.66 -11.58 -8.44
C LEU A 261 2.02 -11.45 -6.96
N LEU A 262 1.87 -10.25 -6.39
CA LEU A 262 2.27 -9.97 -5.01
C LEU A 262 1.27 -10.46 -3.97
N THR A 263 0.08 -10.92 -4.38
CA THR A 263 -0.98 -11.34 -3.45
C THR A 263 -1.51 -12.76 -3.65
N THR A 264 -1.05 -13.45 -4.70
CA THR A 264 -1.39 -14.85 -4.94
C THR A 264 -0.88 -15.78 -3.83
N SER A 265 -1.68 -16.78 -3.51
CA SER A 265 -1.32 -17.91 -2.64
C SER A 265 -0.97 -19.18 -3.43
N ASP A 266 -0.79 -19.06 -4.74
CA ASP A 266 -0.47 -20.14 -5.67
C ASP A 266 0.91 -19.88 -6.29
N LYS A 267 1.86 -20.79 -6.02
CA LYS A 267 3.24 -20.69 -6.51
C LYS A 267 3.32 -20.83 -8.04
N ASP A 268 2.58 -21.77 -8.61
CA ASP A 268 2.57 -22.00 -10.07
C ASP A 268 2.01 -20.77 -10.79
N ARG A 269 0.96 -20.16 -10.21
CA ARG A 269 0.40 -18.91 -10.72
C ARG A 269 1.41 -17.77 -10.68
N ALA A 270 2.16 -17.64 -9.58
CA ALA A 270 3.20 -16.63 -9.45
C ALA A 270 4.27 -16.80 -10.55
N GLU A 271 4.76 -18.02 -10.78
CA GLU A 271 5.74 -18.31 -11.83
C GLU A 271 5.22 -17.96 -13.24
N GLN A 272 3.96 -18.28 -13.53
CA GLN A 272 3.32 -17.93 -14.79
C GLN A 272 3.29 -16.41 -15.00
N ILE A 273 2.90 -15.65 -13.97
CA ILE A 273 2.85 -14.19 -14.05
C ILE A 273 4.25 -13.61 -14.25
N VAL A 274 5.29 -14.10 -13.56
CA VAL A 274 6.68 -13.63 -13.75
C VAL A 274 7.14 -13.86 -15.18
N LYS A 275 6.90 -15.05 -15.75
CA LYS A 275 7.21 -15.38 -17.15
C LYS A 275 6.49 -14.44 -18.12
N TYR A 276 5.20 -14.17 -17.88
CA TYR A 276 4.41 -13.24 -18.69
C TYR A 276 4.95 -11.81 -18.63
N LEU A 277 5.22 -11.28 -17.43
CA LEU A 277 5.75 -9.93 -17.26
C LEU A 277 7.10 -9.77 -17.98
N ASN A 278 7.98 -10.77 -17.89
CA ASN A 278 9.26 -10.72 -18.60
C ASN A 278 9.11 -10.83 -20.13
N PHE A 279 8.17 -11.65 -20.61
CA PHE A 279 7.87 -11.75 -22.04
C PHE A 279 7.42 -10.40 -22.61
N GLU A 280 6.44 -9.75 -21.96
CA GLU A 280 5.96 -8.42 -22.34
C GLU A 280 7.09 -7.38 -22.33
N LYS A 281 8.06 -7.54 -21.42
CA LYS A 281 9.24 -6.67 -21.35
C LYS A 281 10.16 -6.78 -22.56
N LYS A 282 10.48 -8.01 -22.98
CA LYS A 282 11.36 -8.28 -24.12
C LYS A 282 10.74 -7.87 -25.46
N LYS A 283 9.43 -8.03 -25.62
CA LYS A 283 8.72 -7.61 -26.83
C LYS A 283 8.94 -6.13 -27.13
N LEU A 284 8.95 -5.28 -26.11
CA LEU A 284 9.11 -3.83 -26.24
C LEU A 284 10.57 -3.40 -26.48
N SER A 285 11.55 -4.11 -25.93
CA SER A 285 12.97 -3.81 -26.20
C SER A 285 13.40 -4.17 -27.62
N THR A 286 12.58 -4.90 -28.37
CA THR A 286 12.84 -5.29 -29.76
C THR A 286 12.19 -4.33 -30.76
N ILE A 287 11.37 -3.38 -30.29
CA ILE A 287 10.62 -2.41 -31.11
C ILE A 287 11.27 -1.02 -31.10
N ASN A 288 12.24 -0.79 -30.21
CA ASN A 288 13.05 0.43 -30.12
C ASN A 288 14.49 0.16 -30.54
#